data_AF-A0A944VIL1-F1
#
_entry.id   AF-A0A944VIL1-F1
#
_cell.length_a   1.000
_cell.length_b   1.000
_cell.length_c   1.000
_cell.angle_alpha   90.00
_cell.angle_beta   90.00
_cell.angle_gamma   90.00
#
_symmetry.space_group_name_H-M   'P 1'
#
loop_
_entity.id
_entity.type
_entity.pdbx_description
1 polymer ?
#
loop_
_entity_poly.entity_id
_entity_poly.type
_entity_poly.pdbx_seq_one_letter_code
_entity_poly.pdbx_strand_id
1 'polypeptide(L)'
;RPSHEYEHRNAKGYIDMRIHPSDTYFYNVGLVTSLIGVPEILKTTTTIKDENDVELLASAQYAKDVAAPVLGQKLDVSYGINSSKYRLSLQFGSVYGDFAFRGGLFESTGGIGVDWEVPFKSDNIRWVTSLEAFDWYGTQRLDDRRPHLKWINRVYLFRNIYMTMGAEDFASKFNKNGFFGLGIRFGDDNLKYILPSAISSGM
;
A
#
# COMPACT_ATOMS: atom_id res chain seq x y z
N ARG A 1 0.48 15.60 34.21
CA ARG A 1 0.56 14.39 33.35
C ARG A 1 0.42 14.86 31.92
N PRO A 2 1.47 14.85 31.08
CA PRO A 2 1.29 15.26 29.69
C PRO A 2 0.63 14.10 28.93
N SER A 3 -0.54 14.39 28.38
CA SER A 3 -1.24 13.57 27.41
C SER A 3 -0.45 13.59 26.10
N HIS A 4 0.21 12.48 25.76
CA HIS A 4 0.70 12.27 24.40
C HIS A 4 -0.50 12.09 23.46
N GLU A 5 -0.91 13.20 22.87
CA GLU A 5 -1.86 13.26 21.76
C GLU A 5 -1.18 12.60 20.55
N TYR A 6 -1.57 11.36 20.24
CA TYR A 6 -1.10 10.66 19.05
C TYR A 6 -1.82 11.21 17.82
N GLU A 7 -1.34 12.33 17.31
CA GLU A 7 -1.88 12.99 16.11
C GLU A 7 -1.28 12.35 14.84
N HIS A 8 -1.64 11.10 14.54
CA HIS A 8 -1.20 10.43 13.31
C HIS A 8 -2.20 10.68 12.18
N ARG A 9 -2.00 11.78 11.44
CA ARG A 9 -2.73 12.09 10.20
C ARG A 9 -1.80 11.91 9.00
N ASN A 10 -2.13 10.98 8.12
CA ASN A 10 -1.38 10.77 6.87
C ASN A 10 -2.10 11.42 5.69
N ALA A 11 -1.33 12.06 4.79
CA ALA A 11 -1.86 12.53 3.51
C ALA A 11 -1.44 11.60 2.38
N LYS A 12 -2.41 11.19 1.55
CA LYS A 12 -2.19 10.26 0.44
C LYS A 12 -2.62 10.84 -0.91
N GLY A 13 -1.89 10.48 -1.95
CA GLY A 13 -2.22 10.75 -3.35
C GLY A 13 -2.55 9.46 -4.08
N TYR A 14 -3.54 9.50 -4.98
CA TYR A 14 -3.95 8.33 -5.76
C TYR A 14 -4.05 8.65 -7.25
N ILE A 15 -3.51 7.78 -8.09
CA ILE A 15 -3.72 7.80 -9.53
C ILE A 15 -4.19 6.41 -9.92
N ASP A 16 -5.46 6.27 -10.27
CA ASP A 16 -6.06 4.98 -10.65
C ASP A 16 -6.48 4.98 -12.11
N MET A 17 -6.39 3.81 -12.73
CA MET A 17 -6.99 3.49 -14.02
C MET A 17 -7.89 2.27 -13.83
N ARG A 18 -9.19 2.42 -14.12
CA ARG A 18 -10.15 1.32 -14.06
C ARG A 18 -10.69 1.01 -15.44
N ILE A 19 -10.49 -0.24 -15.86
CA ILE A 19 -10.89 -0.77 -17.16
C ILE A 19 -12.02 -1.78 -16.93
N HIS A 20 -13.10 -1.70 -17.70
CA HIS A 20 -14.25 -2.60 -17.66
C HIS A 20 -14.34 -3.39 -18.97
N PRO A 21 -13.76 -4.60 -19.03
CA PRO A 21 -13.95 -5.48 -20.19
C PRO A 21 -15.41 -5.91 -20.40
N SER A 22 -16.22 -5.84 -19.35
CA SER A 22 -17.65 -6.19 -19.34
C SER A 22 -18.37 -5.41 -18.25
N ASP A 23 -19.71 -5.43 -18.24
CA ASP A 23 -20.50 -4.76 -17.22
C ASP A 23 -20.31 -5.34 -15.81
N THR A 24 -19.87 -6.61 -15.71
CA THR A 24 -19.72 -7.32 -14.43
C THR A 24 -18.28 -7.33 -13.92
N TYR A 25 -17.26 -7.25 -14.77
CA TYR A 25 -15.87 -7.41 -14.38
C TYR A 25 -15.05 -6.14 -14.68
N PHE A 26 -14.07 -5.86 -13.82
CA PHE A 26 -13.15 -4.75 -14.00
C PHE A 26 -11.73 -5.08 -13.55
N TYR A 27 -10.78 -4.35 -14.11
CA TYR A 27 -9.39 -4.29 -13.67
C TYR A 27 -9.09 -2.88 -13.14
N ASN A 28 -8.25 -2.79 -12.13
CA ASN A 28 -7.80 -1.54 -11.55
C ASN A 28 -6.28 -1.55 -11.41
N VAL A 29 -5.64 -0.55 -12.01
CA VAL A 29 -4.20 -0.27 -11.88
C VAL A 29 -4.07 1.06 -11.17
N GLY A 30 -3.40 1.09 -10.03
CA GLY A 30 -3.30 2.29 -9.20
C GLY A 30 -1.87 2.55 -8.73
N LEU A 31 -1.47 3.81 -8.74
CA LEU A 31 -0.28 4.30 -8.05
C LEU A 31 -0.72 5.10 -6.83
N VAL A 32 -0.21 4.72 -5.66
CA VAL A 32 -0.50 5.37 -4.39
C VAL A 32 0.76 6.05 -3.88
N THR A 33 0.65 7.30 -3.49
CA THR A 33 1.70 8.05 -2.82
C THR A 33 1.29 8.42 -1.40
N SER A 34 2.24 8.47 -0.48
CA SER A 34 2.00 8.74 0.94
C SER A 34 3.07 9.67 1.47
N LEU A 35 2.70 10.76 2.16
CA LEU A 35 3.67 11.68 2.76
C LEU A 35 4.49 11.00 3.85
N ILE A 36 3.87 10.13 4.64
CA ILE A 36 4.54 9.38 5.73
C ILE A 36 5.34 8.17 5.19
N GLY A 37 5.00 7.64 4.00
CA GLY A 37 5.59 6.39 3.50
C GLY A 37 5.23 5.15 4.35
N VAL A 38 5.85 4.01 4.05
CA VAL A 38 5.88 2.80 4.92
C VAL A 38 7.34 2.38 5.03
N PRO A 39 7.81 1.99 6.23
CA PRO A 39 9.18 1.53 6.40
C PRO A 39 9.43 0.22 5.63
N GLU A 40 10.33 0.24 4.65
CA GLU A 40 10.89 -0.93 3.99
C GLU A 40 12.16 -1.35 4.74
N ILE A 41 12.19 -2.60 5.19
CA ILE A 41 13.32 -3.14 5.96
C ILE A 41 14.37 -3.60 4.97
N LEU A 42 15.43 -2.81 4.77
CA LEU A 42 16.59 -3.29 4.04
C LEU A 42 17.36 -4.27 4.93
N LYS A 43 17.29 -5.57 4.61
CA LYS A 43 18.15 -6.58 5.24
C LYS A 43 19.50 -6.61 4.50
N THR A 44 20.48 -5.90 5.02
CA THR A 44 21.86 -6.04 4.56
C THR A 44 22.47 -7.27 5.22
N THR A 45 22.75 -8.31 4.42
CA THR A 45 23.49 -9.49 4.87
C THR A 45 24.98 -9.15 4.86
N THR A 46 25.61 -9.09 6.03
CA THR A 46 27.07 -8.98 6.15
C THR A 46 27.66 -10.38 6.17
N THR A 47 28.49 -10.72 5.19
CA THR A 47 29.28 -11.97 5.16
C THR A 47 30.52 -11.81 6.03
N ILE A 48 30.72 -12.71 6.99
CA ILE A 48 31.97 -12.81 7.76
C ILE A 48 32.82 -13.89 7.11
N LYS A 49 34.09 -13.57 6.84
CA LYS A 49 35.12 -14.52 6.38
C LYS A 49 36.09 -14.80 7.51
N ASP A 50 36.42 -16.08 7.71
CA ASP A 50 37.47 -16.51 8.65
C ASP A 50 38.88 -16.29 8.07
N GLU A 51 39.93 -16.43 8.88
CA GLU A 51 41.35 -16.35 8.48
C GLU A 51 41.73 -17.41 7.41
N ASN A 52 40.89 -18.44 7.22
CA ASN A 52 41.02 -19.46 6.19
C ASN A 52 40.11 -19.23 4.96
N ASP A 53 39.55 -18.02 4.79
CA ASP A 53 38.65 -17.61 3.68
C ASP A 53 37.37 -18.47 3.54
N VAL A 54 36.95 -19.14 4.62
CA VAL A 54 35.68 -19.86 4.67
C VAL A 54 34.54 -18.88 4.95
N GLU A 55 33.59 -18.77 4.01
CA GLU A 55 32.40 -17.94 4.15
C GLU A 55 31.41 -18.57 5.14
N LEU A 56 31.21 -17.93 6.29
CA LEU A 56 30.14 -18.30 7.21
C LEU A 56 28.87 -17.56 6.79
N LEU A 57 27.92 -18.30 6.20
CA LEU A 57 26.56 -17.82 5.90
C LEU A 57 25.76 -17.65 7.20
N ALA A 58 26.14 -16.69 8.04
CA ALA A 58 25.38 -16.31 9.20
C ALA A 58 24.33 -15.27 8.77
N SER A 59 23.06 -15.53 9.08
CA SER A 59 22.08 -14.44 9.12
C SER A 59 22.62 -13.35 10.06
N ALA A 60 22.45 -12.07 9.72
CA ALA A 60 23.02 -10.95 10.47
C ALA A 60 22.71 -11.01 11.99
N GLN A 61 21.59 -11.65 12.36
CA GLN A 61 21.19 -11.93 13.73
C GLN A 61 22.13 -12.93 14.44
N TYR A 62 22.45 -14.07 13.80
CA TYR A 62 23.35 -15.09 14.33
C TYR A 62 24.80 -14.60 14.43
N ALA A 63 25.25 -13.80 13.46
CA ALA A 63 26.56 -13.16 13.45
C ALA A 63 26.74 -12.20 14.65
N LYS A 64 25.69 -11.46 15.02
CA LYS A 64 25.72 -10.49 16.12
C LYS A 64 25.69 -11.16 17.50
N ASP A 65 24.87 -12.20 17.66
CA ASP A 65 24.63 -12.85 18.95
C ASP A 65 25.71 -13.87 19.32
N VAL A 66 26.41 -14.47 18.34
CA VAL A 66 27.39 -15.55 18.57
C VAL A 66 28.78 -15.22 18.04
N ALA A 67 28.92 -14.62 16.85
CA ALA A 67 30.24 -14.47 16.20
C ALA A 67 31.01 -13.21 16.64
N ALA A 68 30.34 -12.08 16.87
CA ALA A 68 30.98 -10.82 17.28
C ALA A 68 31.80 -10.90 18.59
N PRO A 69 31.32 -11.54 19.68
CA PRO A 69 32.11 -11.66 20.90
C PRO A 69 33.24 -12.70 20.79
N VAL A 70 33.11 -13.69 19.91
CA VAL A 70 34.13 -14.75 19.69
C VAL A 70 35.31 -14.24 18.86
N LEU A 71 35.06 -13.36 17.88
CA LEU A 71 36.09 -12.84 16.97
C LEU A 71 36.65 -11.46 17.37
N GLY A 72 36.15 -10.85 18.45
CA GLY A 72 36.61 -9.54 18.92
C GLY A 72 36.37 -8.38 17.95
N GLN A 73 35.57 -8.57 16.90
CA GLN A 73 35.27 -7.57 15.89
C GLN A 73 33.94 -6.85 16.18
N LYS A 74 33.95 -5.51 16.12
CA LYS A 74 32.72 -4.70 16.17
C LYS A 74 32.00 -4.81 14.83
N LEU A 75 30.83 -5.46 14.82
CA LEU A 75 29.96 -5.51 13.66
C LEU A 75 28.98 -4.33 13.70
N ASP A 76 29.16 -3.38 12.77
CA ASP A 76 28.20 -2.29 12.55
C ASP A 76 27.04 -2.81 11.71
N VAL A 77 25.99 -3.30 12.38
CA VAL A 77 24.74 -3.68 11.73
C VAL A 77 23.88 -2.42 11.56
N SER A 78 23.90 -1.84 10.37
CA SER A 78 23.05 -0.71 10.00
C SER A 78 21.70 -1.21 9.48
N TYR A 79 20.62 -0.94 10.21
CA TYR A 79 19.25 -1.16 9.72
C TYR A 79 18.82 0.07 8.93
N GLY A 80 18.90 0.00 7.61
CA GLY A 80 18.34 1.03 6.74
C GLY A 80 16.82 0.89 6.66
N ILE A 81 16.08 1.81 7.27
CA ILE A 81 14.64 1.94 7.00
C ILE A 81 14.50 2.82 5.75
N ASN A 82 14.32 2.19 4.59
CA ASN A 82 14.00 2.96 3.39
C ASN A 82 12.49 3.15 3.34
N SER A 83 12.00 4.39 3.37
CA SER A 83 10.56 4.61 3.28
C SER A 83 10.17 4.80 1.82
N SER A 84 9.71 3.74 1.18
CA SER A 84 9.16 3.80 -0.17
C SER A 84 7.86 4.62 -0.15
N LYS A 85 7.88 5.79 -0.80
CA LYS A 85 6.77 6.75 -0.85
C LYS A 85 5.73 6.41 -1.93
N TYR A 86 6.05 5.50 -2.84
CA TYR A 86 5.23 5.08 -3.97
C TYR A 86 4.83 3.60 -3.81
N ARG A 87 3.57 3.26 -4.10
CA ARG A 87 3.05 1.89 -4.03
C ARG A 87 2.19 1.58 -5.24
N LEU A 88 2.33 0.39 -5.78
CA LEU A 88 1.57 -0.05 -6.95
C LEU A 88 0.40 -0.92 -6.50
N SER A 89 -0.75 -0.76 -7.12
CA SER A 89 -1.93 -1.59 -6.91
C SER A 89 -2.35 -2.18 -8.24
N LEU A 90 -2.53 -3.50 -8.28
CA LEU A 90 -3.03 -4.24 -9.44
C LEU A 90 -4.15 -5.15 -8.95
N GLN A 91 -5.38 -4.80 -9.28
CA GLN A 91 -6.55 -5.47 -8.73
C GLN A 91 -7.48 -5.90 -9.86
N PHE A 92 -8.12 -7.04 -9.65
CA PHE A 92 -9.22 -7.54 -10.46
C PHE A 92 -10.47 -7.58 -9.58
N GLY A 93 -11.63 -7.29 -10.14
CA GLY A 93 -12.87 -7.34 -9.38
C GLY A 93 -14.09 -7.62 -10.22
N SER A 94 -15.16 -7.98 -9.51
CA SER A 94 -16.49 -8.17 -10.07
C SER A 94 -17.53 -7.37 -9.30
N VAL A 95 -18.51 -6.86 -10.02
CA VAL A 95 -19.62 -6.04 -9.51
C VAL A 95 -20.86 -6.89 -9.42
N TYR A 96 -21.52 -6.86 -8.27
CA TYR A 96 -22.81 -7.50 -8.00
C TYR A 96 -23.74 -6.48 -7.35
N GLY A 97 -24.55 -5.81 -8.17
CA GLY A 97 -25.43 -4.74 -7.73
C GLY A 97 -24.63 -3.56 -7.16
N ASP A 98 -24.93 -3.17 -5.92
CA ASP A 98 -24.27 -2.07 -5.22
C ASP A 98 -22.92 -2.46 -4.60
N PHE A 99 -22.55 -3.73 -4.65
CA PHE A 99 -21.29 -4.25 -4.10
C PHE A 99 -20.33 -4.62 -5.21
N ALA A 100 -19.04 -4.36 -5.01
CA ALA A 100 -17.99 -4.88 -5.85
C ALA A 100 -16.91 -5.56 -5.03
N PHE A 101 -16.57 -6.79 -5.40
CA PHE A 101 -15.50 -7.55 -4.76
C PHE A 101 -14.24 -7.39 -5.57
N ARG A 102 -13.11 -7.23 -4.88
CA ARG A 102 -11.80 -6.99 -5.46
C ARG A 102 -10.79 -7.94 -4.85
N GLY A 103 -9.88 -8.44 -5.66
CA GLY A 103 -8.73 -9.23 -5.24
C GLY A 103 -7.50 -8.88 -6.06
N GLY A 104 -6.33 -9.06 -5.47
CA GLY A 104 -5.06 -8.84 -6.16
C GLY A 104 -4.04 -8.16 -5.27
N LEU A 105 -3.24 -7.29 -5.86
CA LEU A 105 -2.22 -6.50 -5.19
C LEU A 105 -2.79 -5.14 -4.79
N PHE A 106 -2.82 -4.90 -3.49
CA PHE A 106 -3.13 -3.63 -2.86
C PHE A 106 -1.84 -3.08 -2.28
N GLU A 107 -1.44 -1.89 -2.73
CA GLU A 107 -0.25 -1.22 -2.19
C GLU A 107 1.01 -2.12 -2.15
N SER A 108 1.28 -2.82 -3.26
CA SER A 108 2.37 -3.78 -3.48
C SER A 108 2.27 -5.06 -2.67
N THR A 109 1.12 -5.37 -2.07
CA THR A 109 0.93 -6.61 -1.29
C THR A 109 -0.40 -7.30 -1.59
N GLY A 110 -0.42 -8.63 -1.55
CA GLY A 110 -1.62 -9.42 -1.80
C GLY A 110 -2.73 -9.13 -0.80
N GLY A 111 -3.96 -9.01 -1.29
CA GLY A 111 -5.13 -8.71 -0.49
C GLY A 111 -6.45 -8.88 -1.22
N ILE A 112 -7.51 -8.57 -0.49
CA ILE A 112 -8.89 -8.55 -0.95
C ILE A 112 -9.56 -7.25 -0.50
N GLY A 113 -10.63 -6.87 -1.18
CA GLY A 113 -11.43 -5.73 -0.79
C GLY A 113 -12.88 -5.88 -1.21
N VAL A 114 -13.75 -5.19 -0.49
CA VAL A 114 -15.17 -5.05 -0.82
C VAL A 114 -15.45 -3.57 -0.91
N ASP A 115 -16.01 -3.15 -2.04
CA ASP A 115 -16.52 -1.82 -2.29
C ASP A 115 -18.04 -1.88 -2.17
N TRP A 116 -18.60 -0.92 -1.46
CA TRP A 116 -20.02 -0.69 -1.38
C TRP A 116 -20.31 0.71 -1.90
N GLU A 117 -21.09 0.79 -2.98
CA GLU A 117 -21.59 2.04 -3.52
C GLU A 117 -22.79 2.49 -2.69
N VAL A 118 -22.66 3.63 -2.01
CA VAL A 118 -23.72 4.14 -1.17
C VAL A 118 -24.74 4.83 -2.08
N PRO A 119 -26.01 4.38 -2.09
CA PRO A 119 -27.03 4.94 -2.98
C PRO A 119 -27.46 6.31 -2.48
N PHE A 120 -26.78 7.36 -2.95
CA PHE A 120 -27.18 8.75 -2.73
C PHE A 120 -28.14 9.20 -3.84
N LYS A 121 -29.18 9.96 -3.47
CA LYS A 121 -30.18 10.50 -4.41
C LYS A 121 -29.66 11.67 -5.28
N SER A 122 -28.36 11.94 -5.26
CA SER A 122 -27.77 13.11 -5.92
C SER A 122 -26.87 12.62 -7.05
N ASP A 123 -27.25 12.92 -8.29
CA ASP A 123 -26.56 12.43 -9.51
C ASP A 123 -25.12 12.92 -9.65
N ASN A 124 -24.74 13.96 -8.89
CA ASN A 124 -23.44 14.61 -9.02
C ASN A 124 -22.38 14.09 -8.05
N ILE A 125 -22.76 13.37 -6.99
CA ILE A 125 -21.84 12.89 -5.96
C ILE A 125 -21.98 11.38 -5.84
N ARG A 126 -20.90 10.67 -6.18
CA ARG A 126 -20.81 9.23 -5.97
C ARG A 126 -19.95 8.95 -4.75
N TRP A 127 -20.49 8.20 -3.79
CA TRP A 127 -19.75 7.77 -2.60
C TRP A 127 -19.56 6.26 -2.66
N VAL A 128 -18.30 5.83 -2.63
CA VAL A 128 -17.94 4.42 -2.50
C VAL A 128 -17.20 4.21 -1.18
N THR A 129 -17.76 3.34 -0.33
CA THR A 129 -17.13 2.91 0.92
C THR A 129 -16.47 1.57 0.68
N SER A 130 -15.18 1.45 0.97
CA SER A 130 -14.45 0.19 0.77
C SER A 130 -13.79 -0.29 2.06
N LEU A 131 -13.83 -1.60 2.24
CA LEU A 131 -13.07 -2.34 3.23
C LEU A 131 -12.03 -3.17 2.50
N GLU A 132 -10.76 -2.94 2.81
CA GLU A 132 -9.60 -3.59 2.19
C GLU A 132 -8.85 -4.36 3.29
N ALA A 133 -8.49 -5.60 3.00
CA ALA A 133 -7.67 -6.46 3.85
C ALA A 133 -6.49 -6.96 3.02
N PHE A 134 -5.29 -6.51 3.34
CA PHE A 134 -4.08 -6.85 2.61
C PHE A 134 -2.90 -7.04 3.55
N ASP A 135 -1.78 -7.56 3.05
CA ASP A 135 -0.59 -7.85 3.85
C ASP A 135 -0.84 -8.82 5.02
N TRP A 136 -1.12 -10.07 4.67
CA TRP A 136 -1.30 -11.17 5.62
C TRP A 136 -0.02 -11.59 6.35
N TYR A 137 1.14 -11.20 5.83
CA TYR A 137 2.44 -11.65 6.32
C TYR A 137 3.20 -10.56 7.09
N GLY A 138 2.65 -9.35 7.18
CA GLY A 138 3.27 -8.23 7.89
C GLY A 138 4.53 -7.71 7.19
N THR A 139 4.66 -7.90 5.88
CA THR A 139 5.86 -7.52 5.12
C THR A 139 6.10 -6.00 5.15
N GLN A 140 5.04 -5.22 5.39
CA GLN A 140 5.08 -3.76 5.49
C GLN A 140 5.31 -3.24 6.92
N ARG A 141 5.56 -4.10 7.91
CA ARG A 141 5.80 -3.72 9.32
C ARG A 141 6.91 -4.55 9.96
N LEU A 142 7.61 -3.97 10.93
CA LEU A 142 8.72 -4.62 11.64
C LEU A 142 8.28 -5.68 12.67
N ASP A 143 7.07 -5.57 13.23
CA ASP A 143 6.73 -6.27 14.48
C ASP A 143 5.26 -6.74 14.60
N ASP A 144 4.51 -6.80 13.48
CA ASP A 144 3.12 -7.28 13.50
C ASP A 144 2.79 -8.13 12.26
N ARG A 145 2.33 -9.37 12.48
CA ARG A 145 1.96 -10.36 11.44
C ARG A 145 0.46 -10.36 11.13
N ARG A 146 -0.31 -9.39 11.66
CA ARG A 146 -1.76 -9.31 11.45
C ARG A 146 -2.10 -8.73 10.08
N PRO A 147 -3.24 -9.11 9.50
CA PRO A 147 -3.71 -8.53 8.25
C PRO A 147 -3.94 -7.04 8.42
N HIS A 148 -3.44 -6.27 7.47
CA HIS A 148 -3.69 -4.84 7.43
C HIS A 148 -5.12 -4.58 6.96
N LEU A 149 -5.95 -4.07 7.88
CA LEU A 149 -7.31 -3.65 7.58
C LEU A 149 -7.34 -2.17 7.31
N LYS A 150 -7.92 -1.79 6.18
CA LYS A 150 -8.10 -0.42 5.76
C LYS A 150 -9.56 -0.19 5.43
N TRP A 151 -10.13 0.84 6.04
CA TRP A 151 -11.45 1.34 5.68
C TRP A 151 -11.27 2.69 5.01
N ILE A 152 -11.82 2.82 3.81
CA ILE A 152 -11.64 4.00 2.96
C ILE A 152 -12.99 4.42 2.39
N ASN A 153 -13.30 5.70 2.52
CA ASN A 153 -14.42 6.35 1.87
C ASN A 153 -13.86 7.14 0.69
N ARG A 154 -14.39 6.90 -0.50
CA ARG A 154 -14.05 7.61 -1.74
C ARG A 154 -15.26 8.42 -2.18
N VAL A 155 -15.12 9.74 -2.17
CA VAL A 155 -16.19 10.66 -2.59
C VAL A 155 -15.77 11.29 -3.92
N TYR A 156 -16.44 10.91 -4.99
CA TYR A 156 -16.24 11.45 -6.33
C TYR A 156 -17.02 12.76 -6.45
N LEU A 157 -16.27 13.86 -6.55
CA LEU A 157 -16.83 15.20 -6.79
C LEU A 157 -17.09 15.43 -8.29
N PHE A 158 -16.26 14.80 -9.13
CA PHE A 158 -16.35 14.83 -10.58
C PHE A 158 -16.14 13.42 -11.13
N ARG A 159 -16.39 13.21 -12.43
CA ARG A 159 -16.17 11.91 -13.11
C ARG A 159 -14.78 11.31 -12.86
N ASN A 160 -13.75 12.16 -12.71
CA ASN A 160 -12.36 11.72 -12.61
C ASN A 160 -11.67 12.08 -11.29
N ILE A 161 -12.21 13.00 -10.48
CA ILE A 161 -11.54 13.47 -9.26
C ILE A 161 -12.33 13.02 -8.06
N TYR A 162 -11.62 12.44 -7.09
CA TYR A 162 -12.22 11.98 -5.85
C TYR A 162 -11.37 12.34 -4.65
N MET A 163 -12.04 12.54 -3.53
CA MET A 163 -11.40 12.65 -2.23
C MET A 163 -11.48 11.32 -1.53
N THR A 164 -10.48 11.05 -0.69
CA THR A 164 -10.40 9.86 0.13
C THR A 164 -10.28 10.25 1.59
N MET A 165 -11.02 9.55 2.43
CA MET A 165 -10.86 9.67 3.87
C MET A 165 -11.13 8.32 4.50
N GLY A 166 -10.40 7.99 5.53
CA GLY A 166 -10.57 6.70 6.17
C GLY A 166 -9.62 6.54 7.33
N ALA A 167 -9.54 5.30 7.79
CA ALA A 167 -8.45 4.94 8.66
C ALA A 167 -7.88 3.59 8.29
N GLU A 168 -6.66 3.43 8.75
CA GLU A 168 -5.83 2.27 8.52
C GLU A 168 -5.60 1.60 9.88
N ASP A 169 -5.45 0.28 9.84
CA ASP A 169 -4.97 -0.52 10.97
C ASP A 169 -5.92 -0.57 12.19
N PHE A 170 -7.24 -0.61 11.96
CA PHE A 170 -8.24 -0.72 13.03
C PHE A 170 -8.11 -2.00 13.89
N ALA A 171 -7.43 -3.03 13.39
CA ALA A 171 -7.20 -4.30 14.09
C ALA A 171 -5.97 -4.28 15.01
N SER A 172 -5.10 -3.27 14.92
CA SER A 172 -3.92 -3.16 15.78
C SER A 172 -4.19 -2.24 16.98
N LYS A 173 -3.71 -2.64 18.17
CA LYS A 173 -3.96 -1.93 19.44
C LYS A 173 -3.23 -0.58 19.54
N PHE A 174 -2.22 -0.32 18.71
CA PHE A 174 -1.26 0.76 18.92
C PHE A 174 -1.03 1.72 17.73
N ASN A 175 -1.58 1.46 16.53
CA ASN A 175 -1.23 2.24 15.32
C ASN A 175 -2.44 2.66 14.48
N LYS A 176 -3.46 3.24 15.14
CA LYS A 176 -4.66 3.76 14.46
C LYS A 176 -4.33 5.06 13.76
N ASN A 177 -4.23 5.03 12.43
CA ASN A 177 -3.88 6.22 11.65
C ASN A 177 -5.04 6.62 10.76
N GLY A 178 -5.56 7.82 10.98
CA GLY A 178 -6.48 8.45 10.05
C GLY A 178 -5.73 8.92 8.82
N PHE A 179 -6.31 8.76 7.64
CA PHE A 179 -5.75 9.33 6.43
C PHE A 179 -6.79 10.15 5.67
N PHE A 180 -6.27 11.16 4.99
CA PHE A 180 -6.99 11.96 4.02
C PHE A 180 -6.18 11.98 2.73
N GLY A 181 -6.84 12.02 1.59
CA GLY A 181 -6.13 12.04 0.32
C GLY A 181 -6.98 12.49 -0.84
N LEU A 182 -6.31 12.77 -1.95
CA LEU A 182 -6.92 13.15 -3.21
C LEU A 182 -6.50 12.15 -4.28
N GLY A 183 -7.42 11.86 -5.18
CA GLY A 183 -7.20 10.90 -6.23
C GLY A 183 -7.79 11.31 -7.56
N ILE A 184 -7.14 10.85 -8.62
CA ILE A 184 -7.65 10.94 -9.98
C ILE A 184 -7.88 9.51 -10.48
N ARG A 185 -9.08 9.24 -11.00
CA ARG A 185 -9.44 7.98 -11.64
C ARG A 185 -9.72 8.20 -13.12
N PHE A 186 -9.01 7.46 -13.96
CA PHE A 186 -9.30 7.34 -15.38
C PHE A 186 -10.15 6.10 -15.63
N GLY A 187 -11.22 6.25 -16.41
CA GLY A 187 -12.07 5.16 -16.90
C GLY A 187 -11.93 4.98 -18.41
N ASP A 188 -12.51 3.92 -18.95
CA ASP A 188 -12.41 3.57 -20.38
C ASP A 188 -12.87 4.68 -21.34
N ASP A 189 -13.89 5.46 -20.95
CA ASP A 189 -14.40 6.59 -21.74
C ASP A 189 -13.30 7.61 -22.06
N ASN A 190 -12.35 7.80 -21.15
CA ASN A 190 -11.27 8.78 -21.29
C ASN A 190 -9.97 8.14 -21.81
N LEU A 191 -9.81 6.83 -21.59
CA LEU A 191 -8.60 6.09 -21.96
C LEU A 191 -8.44 6.00 -23.49
N LYS A 192 -9.56 5.94 -24.22
CA LYS A 192 -9.61 5.96 -25.69
C LYS A 192 -8.95 7.19 -26.31
N TYR A 193 -8.87 8.30 -25.59
CA TYR A 193 -8.25 9.54 -26.08
C TYR A 193 -6.80 9.71 -25.60
N ILE A 194 -6.43 9.13 -24.46
CA ILE A 194 -5.09 9.29 -23.87
C ILE A 194 -4.11 8.25 -24.40
N LEU A 195 -4.53 6.99 -24.58
CA LEU A 195 -3.63 5.93 -25.05
C LEU A 195 -3.10 6.16 -26.48
N PRO A 196 -3.93 6.55 -27.47
CA PRO A 196 -3.42 6.83 -28.81
C PRO A 196 -2.50 8.05 -28.84
N SER A 197 -2.79 9.08 -28.05
CA SER A 197 -1.97 10.31 -28.01
C SER A 197 -0.63 10.10 -27.31
N ALA A 198 -0.55 9.29 -26.25
CA ALA A 198 0.71 9.00 -25.57
C ALA A 198 1.64 8.11 -26.42
N ILE A 199 1.08 7.23 -27.25
CA ILE A 199 1.83 6.39 -28.19
C ILE A 199 2.25 7.22 -29.43
N SER A 200 1.38 8.12 -29.90
CA SER A 200 1.67 9.00 -31.04
C SER A 200 2.65 10.12 -30.71
N SER A 201 2.77 10.57 -29.46
CA SER A 201 3.74 11.60 -29.06
C SER A 201 5.13 11.05 -28.77
N GLY A 202 5.31 9.73 -28.88
CA GLY A 202 6.58 9.04 -28.68
C GLY A 202 7.17 8.41 -29.95
N MET A 203 6.63 8.72 -31.13
CA MET A 203 7.15 8.32 -32.44
C MET A 203 7.67 9.54 -33.21
#